data_AF-A0A9E3SVS4-F1
#
_entry.id   AF-A0A9E3SVS4-F1
#
_cell.length_a   1.000
_cell.length_b   1.000
_cell.length_c   1.000
_cell.angle_alpha   90.00
_cell.angle_beta   90.00
_cell.angle_gamma   90.00
#
_symmetry.space_group_name_H-M   'P 1'
#
loop_
_entity.id
_entity.type
_entity.pdbx_description
1 polymer ?
#
loop_
_entity_poly.entity_id
_entity_poly.type
_entity_poly.pdbx_seq_one_letter_code
_entity_poly.pdbx_strand_id
1 'polypeptide(L)'
;MPALLLNFLPFFLALALGFAYKRLGIFTRPDGRVISKLVVNVTLPAVSFTALYHASLPADVFFLSALGLLIPLTQMGIAFLVAGRLKLTDREKGVFLCNAGVTNLAFFLFPFFLQLYGFEALTRLVIFDIGN
;
A
#
# COMPACT_ATOMS: atom_id res chain seq x y z
N MET A 1 -13.78 -9.11 -19.42
CA MET A 1 -13.72 -9.41 -17.96
C MET A 1 -12.86 -10.63 -17.59
N PRO A 2 -12.93 -11.81 -18.23
CA PRO A 2 -12.10 -12.96 -17.82
C PRO A 2 -10.58 -12.73 -17.95
N ALA A 3 -10.15 -11.92 -18.91
CA ALA A 3 -8.74 -11.55 -19.09
C ALA A 3 -8.14 -10.78 -17.88
N LEU A 4 -8.96 -10.01 -17.16
CA LEU A 4 -8.51 -9.24 -16.00
C LEU A 4 -8.18 -10.16 -14.82
N LEU A 5 -9.04 -11.17 -14.56
CA LEU A 5 -8.80 -12.15 -13.50
C LEU A 5 -7.51 -12.96 -13.73
N LEU A 6 -7.23 -13.30 -15.00
CA LEU A 6 -6.00 -13.98 -15.39
C LEU A 6 -4.75 -13.13 -15.10
N ASN A 7 -4.83 -11.79 -15.23
CA ASN A 7 -3.71 -10.90 -14.90
C ASN A 7 -3.46 -10.79 -13.39
N PHE A 8 -4.48 -11.01 -12.55
CA PHE A 8 -4.33 -11.00 -11.09
C PHE A 8 -3.85 -12.35 -10.51
N LEU A 9 -4.06 -13.45 -11.25
CA LEU A 9 -3.73 -14.79 -10.81
C LEU A 9 -2.27 -14.95 -10.34
N PRO A 10 -1.24 -14.42 -11.03
CA PRO A 10 0.15 -14.51 -10.58
C PRO A 10 0.39 -13.93 -9.19
N PHE A 11 -0.31 -12.84 -8.82
CA PHE A 11 -0.17 -12.23 -7.50
C PHE A 11 -0.77 -13.08 -6.39
N PHE A 12 -1.95 -13.67 -6.63
CA PHE A 12 -2.55 -14.60 -5.69
C PHE A 12 -1.71 -15.87 -5.53
N LEU A 13 -1.15 -16.38 -6.64
CA LEU A 13 -0.23 -17.52 -6.60
C LEU A 13 1.05 -17.18 -5.83
N ALA A 14 1.65 -16.01 -6.04
CA ALA A 14 2.82 -15.57 -5.29
C ALA A 14 2.52 -15.46 -3.77
N LEU A 15 1.36 -14.92 -3.40
CA LEU A 15 0.92 -14.84 -2.00
C LEU A 15 0.72 -16.25 -1.40
N ALA A 16 0.07 -17.14 -2.13
CA ALA A 16 -0.16 -18.52 -1.70
C ALA A 16 1.17 -19.28 -1.54
N LEU A 17 2.12 -19.09 -2.46
CA LEU A 17 3.47 -19.66 -2.38
C LEU A 17 4.23 -19.15 -1.16
N GLY A 18 4.23 -17.84 -0.91
CA GLY A 18 4.86 -17.27 0.29
C GLY A 18 4.27 -17.83 1.59
N PHE A 19 2.94 -18.01 1.63
CA PHE A 19 2.28 -18.66 2.76
C PHE A 19 2.64 -20.14 2.89
N ALA A 20 2.69 -20.88 1.78
CA ALA A 20 3.09 -22.29 1.76
C ALA A 20 4.53 -22.46 2.25
N TYR A 21 5.48 -21.64 1.80
CA TYR A 21 6.86 -21.66 2.28
C TYR A 21 6.98 -21.39 3.78
N LYS A 22 6.19 -20.46 4.31
CA LYS A 22 6.09 -20.24 5.76
C LYS A 22 5.55 -21.47 6.50
N ARG A 23 4.53 -22.14 5.95
CA ARG A 23 3.88 -23.32 6.56
C ARG A 23 4.78 -24.56 6.53
N LEU A 24 5.54 -24.74 5.46
CA LEU A 24 6.48 -25.86 5.27
C LEU A 24 7.80 -25.68 6.03
N GLY A 25 8.01 -24.54 6.70
CA GLY A 25 9.24 -24.25 7.44
C GLY A 25 10.42 -23.88 6.56
N ILE A 26 10.21 -23.65 5.26
CA ILE A 26 11.25 -23.21 4.31
C ILE A 26 11.72 -21.80 4.66
N PHE A 27 10.79 -20.91 5.01
CA PHE A 27 11.10 -19.59 5.53
C PHE A 27 10.79 -19.48 7.01
N THR A 28 11.78 -19.02 7.78
CA THR A 28 11.65 -18.75 9.20
C THR A 28 11.20 -17.30 9.46
N ARG A 29 10.83 -17.00 10.70
CA ARG A 29 10.46 -15.61 11.11
C ARG A 29 11.62 -14.61 10.91
N PRO A 30 12.88 -14.94 11.21
CA PRO A 30 14.03 -14.10 10.84
C PRO A 30 14.11 -13.79 9.35
N ASP A 31 13.93 -14.78 8.48
CA ASP A 31 14.05 -14.60 7.02
C ASP A 31 13.00 -13.61 6.50
N GLY A 32 11.75 -13.76 6.96
CA GLY A 32 10.68 -12.82 6.64
C GLY A 32 10.98 -11.39 7.08
N ARG A 33 11.68 -11.20 8.21
CA ARG A 33 12.13 -9.88 8.66
C ARG A 33 13.23 -9.30 7.76
N VAL A 34 14.16 -10.13 7.28
CA VAL A 34 15.20 -9.69 6.33
C VAL A 34 14.56 -9.25 5.02
N ILE A 35 13.65 -10.07 4.47
CA ILE A 35 12.92 -9.74 3.23
C ILE A 35 12.12 -8.45 3.41
N SER A 36 11.38 -8.30 4.50
CA SER A 36 10.61 -7.08 4.77
C SER A 36 11.51 -5.84 4.86
N LYS A 37 12.67 -5.93 5.54
CA LYS A 37 13.62 -4.82 5.59
C LYS A 37 14.14 -4.45 4.20
N LEU A 38 14.45 -5.44 3.36
CA LEU A 38 14.86 -5.20 1.98
C LEU A 38 13.76 -4.48 1.19
N VAL A 39 12.52 -4.95 1.31
CA VAL A 39 11.39 -4.36 0.59
C VAL A 39 11.17 -2.90 1.02
N VAL A 40 11.10 -2.65 2.32
CA VAL A 40 10.79 -1.32 2.87
C VAL A 40 11.91 -0.31 2.64
N ASN A 41 13.16 -0.72 2.81
CA ASN A 41 14.27 0.23 2.82
C ASN A 41 14.99 0.34 1.47
N VAL A 42 14.77 -0.60 0.54
CA VAL A 42 15.48 -0.62 -0.74
C VAL A 42 14.50 -0.65 -1.91
N THR A 43 13.65 -1.67 -2.01
CA THR A 43 12.86 -1.85 -3.24
C THR A 43 11.74 -0.82 -3.37
N LEU A 44 11.02 -0.52 -2.28
CA LEU A 44 9.96 0.50 -2.29
C LEU A 44 10.52 1.90 -2.60
N PRO A 45 11.58 2.38 -1.94
CA PRO A 45 12.20 3.64 -2.34
C PRO A 45 12.68 3.63 -3.79
N ALA A 46 13.36 2.57 -4.23
CA ALA A 46 13.88 2.49 -5.59
C ALA A 46 12.77 2.54 -6.65
N VAL A 47 11.67 1.83 -6.46
CA VAL A 47 10.56 1.84 -7.41
C VAL A 47 9.84 3.20 -7.42
N SER A 48 9.66 3.82 -6.25
CA SER A 48 9.08 5.16 -6.15
C SER A 48 9.95 6.21 -6.85
N PHE A 49 11.27 6.20 -6.63
CA PHE A 49 12.19 7.09 -7.33
C PHE A 49 12.19 6.84 -8.84
N THR A 50 12.18 5.58 -9.27
CA THR A 50 12.15 5.24 -10.70
C THR A 50 10.86 5.71 -11.37
N ALA A 51 9.71 5.59 -10.67
CA ALA A 51 8.43 6.07 -11.15
C ALA A 51 8.39 7.59 -11.28
N LEU A 52 8.99 8.33 -10.33
CA LEU A 52 9.06 9.79 -10.38
C LEU A 52 10.08 10.30 -11.41
N TYR A 53 11.22 9.62 -11.56
CA TYR A 53 12.29 10.04 -12.47
C TYR A 53 11.84 10.07 -13.95
N HIS A 54 11.02 9.10 -14.36
CA HIS A 54 10.52 9.00 -15.73
C HIS A 54 9.20 9.77 -15.95
N ALA A 55 8.68 10.44 -14.92
CA ALA A 55 7.38 11.07 -14.97
C ALA A 55 7.42 12.47 -15.57
N SER A 56 6.39 12.80 -16.34
CA SER A 56 6.00 14.18 -16.55
C SER A 56 5.15 14.62 -15.36
N LEU A 57 5.58 15.67 -14.66
CA LEU A 57 4.92 16.18 -13.45
C LEU A 57 4.28 17.56 -13.73
N PRO A 58 3.15 17.63 -14.45
CA PRO A 58 2.39 18.86 -14.52
C PRO A 58 1.79 19.23 -13.16
N ALA A 59 1.53 20.51 -12.95
CA ALA A 59 1.18 21.06 -11.64
C ALA A 59 -0.15 20.52 -11.08
N ASP A 60 -1.04 20.04 -11.95
CA ASP A 60 -2.32 19.42 -11.60
C ASP A 60 -2.16 18.08 -10.87
N VAL A 61 -1.06 17.35 -11.09
CA VAL A 61 -0.83 16.04 -10.44
C VAL A 61 -0.60 16.19 -8.93
N PHE A 62 -0.17 17.36 -8.43
CA PHE A 62 -0.04 17.62 -6.99
C PHE A 62 -1.40 17.67 -6.27
N PHE A 63 -2.51 17.84 -6.99
CA PHE A 63 -3.83 17.65 -6.42
C PHE A 63 -4.02 16.22 -5.88
N LEU A 64 -3.35 15.22 -6.47
CA LEU A 64 -3.36 13.85 -5.95
C LEU A 64 -2.70 13.75 -4.58
N SER A 65 -1.62 14.49 -4.30
CA SER A 65 -1.01 14.52 -2.96
C SER A 65 -1.94 15.17 -1.93
N ALA A 66 -2.66 16.23 -2.32
CA ALA A 66 -3.68 16.83 -1.46
C ALA A 66 -4.80 15.83 -1.14
N LEU A 67 -5.28 15.06 -2.13
CA LEU A 67 -6.22 13.96 -1.90
C LEU A 67 -5.61 12.85 -1.03
N GLY A 68 -4.32 12.56 -1.22
CA GLY A 68 -3.53 11.63 -0.42
C GLY A 68 -3.57 11.93 1.06
N LEU A 69 -3.63 13.20 1.43
CA LEU A 69 -3.78 13.67 2.81
C LEU A 69 -5.25 13.74 3.26
N LEU A 70 -6.12 14.29 2.40
CA LEU A 70 -7.51 14.55 2.79
C LEU A 70 -8.32 13.26 2.98
N ILE A 71 -8.06 12.23 2.17
CA ILE A 71 -8.80 10.97 2.25
C ILE A 71 -8.52 10.25 3.58
N PRO A 72 -7.26 9.99 3.99
CA PRO A 72 -7.00 9.32 5.26
C PRO A 72 -7.40 10.16 6.47
N LEU A 73 -7.27 11.48 6.41
CA LEU A 73 -7.81 12.37 7.46
C LEU A 73 -9.33 12.22 7.58
N THR A 74 -10.05 12.14 6.45
CA THR A 74 -11.49 11.92 6.44
C THR A 74 -11.84 10.54 7.00
N GLN A 75 -11.09 9.49 6.63
CA GLN A 75 -11.25 8.14 7.17
C GLN A 75 -11.04 8.11 8.69
N MET A 76 -10.00 8.79 9.18
CA MET A 76 -9.72 8.91 10.60
C MET A 76 -10.81 9.70 11.35
N GLY A 77 -11.36 10.75 10.73
CA GLY A 77 -12.52 11.49 11.26
C GLY A 77 -13.77 10.63 11.36
N ILE A 78 -14.09 9.84 10.33
CA ILE A 78 -15.20 8.88 10.36
C ILE A 78 -14.95 7.82 11.45
N ALA A 79 -13.74 7.28 11.52
CA ALA A 79 -13.36 6.31 12.54
C ALA A 79 -13.50 6.90 13.95
N PHE A 80 -13.20 8.18 14.16
CA PHE A 80 -13.43 8.86 15.44
C PHE A 80 -14.91 8.91 15.83
N LEU A 81 -15.78 9.27 14.88
CA LEU A 81 -17.22 9.30 15.10
C LEU A 81 -17.79 7.89 15.38
N VAL A 82 -17.27 6.87 14.70
CA VAL A 82 -17.68 5.48 14.91
C VAL A 82 -17.14 4.92 16.22
N ALA A 83 -15.91 5.27 16.60
CA ALA A 83 -15.27 4.79 17.81
C ALA A 83 -16.04 5.14 19.08
N GLY A 84 -16.77 6.26 19.11
CA GLY A 84 -17.67 6.61 20.23
C GLY A 84 -18.83 5.63 20.41
N ARG A 85 -19.20 4.86 19.37
CA ARG A 85 -20.23 3.82 19.41
C ARG A 85 -19.65 2.42 19.66
N LEU A 86 -18.35 2.25 19.45
CA LEU A 86 -17.65 1.02 19.74
C LEU A 86 -17.19 1.08 21.20
N LYS A 87 -17.49 0.06 22.01
CA LYS A 87 -17.07 -0.01 23.42
C LYS A 87 -15.56 -0.31 23.55
N LEU A 88 -14.73 0.53 22.94
CA LEU A 88 -13.28 0.38 22.88
C LEU A 88 -12.63 1.02 24.10
N THR A 89 -11.56 0.41 24.60
CA THR A 89 -10.61 1.08 25.50
C THR A 89 -9.89 2.22 24.77
N ASP A 90 -9.30 3.16 25.52
CA ASP A 90 -8.54 4.27 24.92
C ASP A 90 -7.41 3.80 24.00
N ARG A 91 -6.75 2.70 24.38
CA ARG A 91 -5.69 2.08 23.58
C ARG A 91 -6.23 1.52 22.26
N GLU A 92 -7.34 0.79 22.31
CA GLU A 92 -7.98 0.23 21.11
C GLU A 92 -8.52 1.33 20.20
N LYS A 93 -9.06 2.40 20.78
CA LYS A 93 -9.49 3.59 20.03
C LYS A 93 -8.33 4.25 19.30
N GLY A 94 -7.18 4.41 19.94
CA GLY A 94 -5.97 4.93 19.29
C GLY A 94 -5.54 4.06 18.11
N VAL A 95 -5.46 2.74 18.29
CA VAL A 95 -5.11 1.80 17.22
C VAL A 95 -6.14 1.84 16.08
N PHE A 96 -7.43 1.89 16.41
CA PHE A 96 -8.52 1.95 15.43
C PHE A 96 -8.42 3.21 14.54
N LEU A 97 -8.14 4.36 15.14
CA LEU A 97 -7.94 5.63 14.42
C LEU A 97 -6.71 5.59 13.52
N CYS A 98 -5.56 5.18 14.05
CA CYS A 98 -4.33 5.07 13.27
C CYS A 98 -4.48 4.12 12.09
N ASN A 99 -5.15 2.97 12.29
CA ASN A 99 -5.35 2.00 11.21
C ASN A 99 -6.37 2.47 10.16
N ALA A 100 -7.27 3.39 10.51
CA ALA A 100 -8.18 4.01 9.54
C ALA A 100 -7.50 5.08 8.68
N GLY A 101 -6.49 5.76 9.23
CA GLY A 101 -5.78 6.87 8.58
C GLY A 101 -4.48 6.49 7.89
N VAL A 102 -4.03 5.23 7.94
CA VAL A 102 -2.83 4.78 7.23
C VAL A 102 -3.22 3.77 6.18
N THR A 103 -2.87 4.05 4.93
CA THR A 103 -3.14 3.13 3.82
C THR A 103 -1.92 2.25 3.53
N ASN A 104 -2.15 1.17 2.79
CA ASN A 104 -1.11 0.22 2.42
C ASN A 104 -0.91 0.17 0.89
N LEU A 105 -0.87 1.34 0.26
CA LEU A 105 -0.80 1.47 -1.20
C LEU A 105 0.53 0.95 -1.73
N ALA A 106 1.63 1.30 -1.08
CA ALA A 106 2.98 0.90 -1.49
C ALA A 106 3.19 -0.63 -1.55
N PHE A 107 2.69 -1.37 -0.55
CA PHE A 107 2.89 -2.82 -0.54
C PHE A 107 1.82 -3.58 -1.32
N PHE A 108 0.59 -3.07 -1.34
CA PHE A 108 -0.50 -3.73 -2.04
C PHE A 108 -0.58 -3.28 -3.50
N LEU A 109 -0.86 -2.00 -3.77
CA LEU A 109 -1.25 -1.52 -5.09
C LEU A 109 -0.09 -1.27 -6.05
N PHE A 110 1.09 -0.85 -5.59
CA PHE A 110 2.22 -0.54 -6.48
C PHE A 110 2.56 -1.68 -7.46
N PRO A 111 2.72 -2.94 -7.03
CA PRO A 111 3.06 -4.02 -7.95
C PRO A 111 1.92 -4.31 -8.95
N PHE A 112 0.64 -4.15 -8.57
CA PHE A 112 -0.47 -4.28 -9.51
C PHE A 112 -0.49 -3.14 -10.52
N PHE A 113 -0.31 -1.89 -10.07
CA PHE A 113 -0.34 -0.72 -10.94
C PHE A 113 0.80 -0.77 -11.95
N LEU A 114 1.99 -1.13 -11.49
CA LEU A 114 3.14 -1.31 -12.37
C LEU A 114 2.89 -2.40 -13.43
N GLN A 115 2.35 -3.56 -13.03
CA GLN A 115 2.16 -4.69 -13.94
C GLN A 115 1.00 -4.50 -14.92
N LEU A 116 -0.09 -3.86 -14.50
CA LEU A 116 -1.31 -3.73 -15.29
C LEU A 116 -1.36 -2.44 -16.12
N TYR A 117 -0.77 -1.36 -15.59
CA TYR A 117 -0.92 -0.02 -16.14
C TYR A 117 0.42 0.70 -16.37
N GLY A 118 1.55 0.08 -16.00
CA GLY A 118 2.89 0.61 -16.25
C GLY A 118 3.31 1.72 -15.29
N PHE A 119 4.45 2.34 -15.61
CA PHE A 119 5.05 3.36 -14.75
C PHE A 119 4.23 4.64 -14.64
N GLU A 120 3.51 5.06 -15.68
CA GLU A 120 2.71 6.30 -15.63
C GLU A 120 1.62 6.24 -14.55
N ALA A 121 0.88 5.13 -14.49
CA ALA A 121 -0.14 4.94 -13.47
C ALA A 121 0.48 4.77 -12.07
N LEU A 122 1.62 4.08 -11.98
CA LEU A 122 2.37 3.96 -10.74
C LEU A 122 2.83 5.33 -10.23
N THR A 123 3.31 6.23 -11.09
CA THR A 123 3.71 7.58 -10.71
C THR A 123 2.56 8.34 -10.05
N ARG A 124 1.36 8.31 -10.64
CA ARG A 124 0.19 8.97 -10.07
C ARG A 124 -0.14 8.43 -8.67
N LEU A 125 0.01 7.12 -8.49
CA LEU A 125 -0.18 6.45 -7.20
C LEU A 125 0.91 6.83 -6.19
N VAL A 126 2.17 6.93 -6.60
CA VAL A 126 3.29 7.40 -5.75
C VAL A 126 3.06 8.85 -5.32
N ILE A 127 2.61 9.73 -6.22
CA ILE A 127 2.33 11.14 -5.88
C ILE A 127 1.17 11.26 -4.90
N PHE A 128 0.14 10.42 -5.04
CA PHE A 128 -0.91 10.30 -4.03
C PHE A 128 -0.33 9.83 -2.69
N ASP A 129 0.50 8.77 -2.70
CA ASP A 129 1.09 8.17 -1.49
C ASP A 129 2.03 9.11 -0.73
N ILE A 130 2.64 10.11 -1.40
CA ILE A 130 3.42 11.18 -0.74
C ILE A 130 2.55 11.99 0.24
N GLY A 131 1.25 12.13 -0.03
CA GLY A 131 0.32 12.82 0.85
C GLY A 131 -0.27 11.96 1.97
N ASN A 132 -0.11 10.63 1.89
CA ASN A 132 -0.63 9.67 2.87
C ASN A 132 0.25 9.60 4.12
#